data_AF-A0A7S4PMN9-F1
#
_entry.id   AF-A0A7S4PMN9-F1
#
_cell.length_a   1.000
_cell.length_b   1.000
_cell.length_c   1.000
_cell.angle_alpha   90.00
_cell.angle_beta   90.00
_cell.angle_gamma   90.00
#
_symmetry.space_group_name_H-M   'P 1'
#
loop_
_entity.id
_entity.type
_entity.pdbx_description
1 polymer ?
#
loop_
_entity_poly.entity_id
_entity_poly.type
_entity_poly.pdbx_seq_one_letter_code
_entity_poly.pdbx_strand_id
1 'polypeptide(L)'
;PLLQGAQVLHRINGWELPLHFGEKKFDLIVWNHPHLGVEDFRLHRFLMAHFLHSCTQVLKKHGMICITLVEGQGERWDLVEQAERHGLYLNKKDPFFGATDWPGFVCK
;
A
#
# COMPACT_ATOMS: atom_id res chain seq x y z
N PRO A 1 -17.94 -18.19 2.12
CA PRO A 1 -17.55 -16.81 2.51
C PRO A 1 -16.15 -16.48 1.98
N LEU A 2 -15.95 -15.29 1.41
CA LEU A 2 -14.75 -14.86 0.64
C LEU A 2 -13.38 -14.98 1.34
N LEU A 3 -13.33 -15.41 2.61
CA LEU A 3 -12.13 -15.47 3.45
C LEU A 3 -11.84 -16.87 4.01
N GLN A 4 -12.46 -17.94 3.49
CA GLN A 4 -12.22 -19.28 4.01
C GLN A 4 -10.76 -19.70 3.74
N GLY A 5 -9.97 -19.86 4.80
CA GLY A 5 -8.52 -20.12 4.72
C GLY A 5 -7.64 -18.87 4.86
N ALA A 6 -8.21 -17.68 5.02
CA ALA A 6 -7.45 -16.47 5.30
C ALA A 6 -7.01 -16.42 6.77
N GLN A 7 -5.74 -16.09 7.02
CA GLN A 7 -5.25 -15.78 8.35
C GLN A 7 -5.38 -14.28 8.60
N VAL A 8 -6.16 -13.90 9.60
CA VAL A 8 -6.29 -12.51 10.04
C VAL A 8 -5.35 -12.27 11.21
N LEU A 9 -4.49 -11.27 11.08
CA LEU A 9 -3.57 -10.83 12.12
C LEU A 9 -3.90 -9.38 12.50
N HIS A 10 -3.67 -9.03 13.76
CA HIS A 10 -3.87 -7.69 14.29
C HIS A 10 -2.63 -7.24 15.08
N ARG A 11 -2.53 -5.93 15.37
CA ARG A 11 -1.35 -5.33 16.02
C ARG A 11 -0.05 -5.54 15.22
N ILE A 12 -0.17 -5.48 13.90
CA ILE A 12 0.96 -5.51 12.98
C ILE A 12 1.36 -4.07 12.67
N ASN A 13 2.60 -3.71 12.97
CA ASN A 13 3.16 -2.43 12.58
C ASN A 13 3.65 -2.51 11.12
N GLY A 14 3.07 -1.70 10.25
CA GLY A 14 3.43 -1.66 8.82
C GLY A 14 4.86 -1.18 8.55
N TRP A 15 5.51 -0.51 9.50
CA TRP A 15 6.91 -0.11 9.37
C TRP A 15 7.90 -1.21 9.75
N GLU A 16 7.41 -2.26 10.42
CA GLU A 16 8.24 -3.30 11.03
C GLU A 16 7.79 -4.70 10.59
N LEU A 17 7.31 -4.84 9.36
CA LEU A 17 6.87 -6.12 8.79
C LEU A 17 7.89 -7.27 9.01
N PRO A 18 9.22 -7.05 8.88
CA PRO A 18 10.21 -8.10 9.17
C PRO A 18 10.16 -8.63 10.60
N LEU A 19 9.85 -7.78 11.60
CA LEU A 19 9.72 -8.20 13.00
C LEU A 19 8.50 -9.10 13.21
N HIS A 20 7.46 -8.91 12.40
CA HIS A 20 6.21 -9.67 12.50
C HIS A 20 6.19 -10.95 11.66
N PHE A 21 6.91 -10.97 10.54
CA PHE A 21 6.85 -12.05 9.56
C PHE A 21 8.16 -12.85 9.42
N GLY A 22 9.26 -12.39 10.02
CA GLY A 22 10.56 -13.07 9.98
C GLY A 22 11.04 -13.29 8.55
N GLU A 23 11.34 -14.53 8.21
CA GLU A 23 11.82 -14.92 6.87
C GLU A 23 10.70 -15.06 5.83
N LYS A 24 9.42 -14.98 6.24
CA LYS A 24 8.29 -15.13 5.33
C LYS A 24 8.32 -14.03 4.26
N LYS A 25 8.18 -14.44 3.00
CA LYS A 25 8.13 -13.54 1.85
C LYS A 25 6.77 -13.62 1.14
N PHE A 26 6.31 -12.48 0.64
CA PHE A 26 5.04 -12.33 -0.06
C PHE A 26 5.23 -12.07 -1.54
N ASP A 27 4.38 -12.69 -2.37
CA ASP A 27 4.31 -12.41 -3.81
C ASP A 27 3.58 -11.08 -4.09
N LEU A 28 2.63 -10.72 -3.22
CA LEU A 28 1.80 -9.53 -3.33
C LEU A 28 1.55 -8.93 -1.95
N ILE A 29 1.75 -7.62 -1.83
CA ILE A 29 1.37 -6.82 -0.67
C ILE A 29 0.35 -5.78 -1.14
N VAL A 30 -0.84 -5.77 -0.55
CA VAL A 30 -1.90 -4.81 -0.88
C VAL A 30 -2.12 -3.89 0.31
N TRP A 31 -1.97 -2.58 0.09
CA TRP A 31 -2.23 -1.55 1.08
C TRP A 31 -3.43 -0.72 0.66
N ASN A 32 -4.49 -0.77 1.47
CA ASN A 32 -5.61 0.14 1.36
C ASN A 32 -5.38 1.30 2.30
N HIS A 33 -5.04 2.48 1.77
CA HIS A 33 -4.71 3.63 2.62
C HIS A 33 -5.93 4.05 3.44
N PRO A 34 -5.81 4.14 4.78
CA PRO A 34 -6.93 4.49 5.63
C PRO A 34 -7.26 5.98 5.51
N HIS A 35 -8.53 6.31 5.29
CA HIS A 35 -9.01 7.69 5.36
C HIS A 35 -9.01 8.17 6.81
N LEU A 36 -8.14 9.12 7.16
CA LEU A 36 -8.00 9.65 8.54
C LEU A 36 -8.63 11.04 8.75
N GLY A 37 -9.43 11.56 7.81
CA GLY A 37 -10.19 12.81 7.96
C GLY A 37 -9.34 14.10 7.94
N VAL A 38 -8.08 14.04 8.38
CA VAL A 38 -7.10 15.13 8.26
C VAL A 38 -5.87 14.60 7.53
N GLU A 39 -5.58 15.17 6.36
CA GLU A 39 -4.38 14.85 5.57
C GLU A 39 -3.22 15.76 6.01
N ASP A 40 -2.20 15.20 6.66
CA ASP A 40 -0.89 15.83 6.77
C ASP A 40 0.05 15.18 5.74
N PHE A 41 0.27 15.90 4.64
CA PHE A 41 1.07 15.41 3.51
C PHE A 41 2.48 14.96 3.92
N ARG A 42 3.11 15.62 4.91
CA ARG A 42 4.45 15.26 5.36
C ARG A 42 4.42 13.95 6.12
N LEU A 43 3.49 13.81 7.06
CA LEU A 43 3.35 12.59 7.84
C LEU A 43 3.00 11.40 6.94
N HIS A 44 2.14 11.59 5.94
CA HIS A 44 1.82 10.52 5.00
C HIS A 44 3.00 10.15 4.10
N ARG A 45 3.78 11.13 3.62
CA ARG A 45 5.02 10.86 2.88
C ARG A 45 6.00 10.02 3.70
N PHE A 46 6.23 10.36 4.97
CA PHE A 46 7.10 9.57 5.85
C PHE A 46 6.52 8.18 6.13
N LEU A 47 5.22 8.10 6.43
CA LEU A 47 4.51 6.84 6.63
C LEU A 47 4.70 5.89 5.45
N MET A 48 4.50 6.38 4.24
CA MET A 48 4.61 5.58 3.04
C MET A 48 6.07 5.20 2.73
N ALA A 49 7.04 6.09 2.94
CA ALA A 49 8.45 5.77 2.77
C ALA A 49 8.89 4.62 3.69
N HIS A 50 8.59 4.72 4.99
CA HIS A 50 8.89 3.66 5.96
C HIS A 50 8.15 2.35 5.66
N PHE A 51 6.88 2.43 5.27
CA PHE A 51 6.10 1.26 4.87
C PHE A 51 6.68 0.57 3.63
N LEU A 52 7.01 1.33 2.58
CA LEU A 52 7.60 0.80 1.35
C LEU A 52 8.95 0.12 1.63
N HIS A 53 9.79 0.75 2.45
CA HIS A 53 11.04 0.15 2.92
C HIS A 53 10.80 -1.16 3.67
N SER A 54 9.83 -1.20 4.59
CA SER A 54 9.47 -2.41 5.31
C SER A 54 8.98 -3.52 4.38
N CYS A 55 8.20 -3.16 3.36
CA CYS A 55 7.71 -4.09 2.35
C CYS A 55 8.84 -4.75 1.58
N THR A 56 9.88 -4.00 1.16
CA THR A 56 10.99 -4.60 0.38
C THR A 56 11.70 -5.72 1.13
N GLN A 57 11.70 -5.66 2.47
CA GLN A 57 12.30 -6.67 3.32
C GLN A 57 11.45 -7.94 3.47
N VAL A 58 10.16 -7.91 3.15
CA VAL A 58 9.27 -9.10 3.17
C VAL A 58 8.69 -9.42 1.79
N LEU A 59 9.10 -8.72 0.75
CA LEU A 59 8.68 -8.98 -0.63
C LEU A 59 9.58 -10.04 -1.27
N LYS A 60 8.99 -10.95 -2.05
CA LYS A 60 9.75 -11.86 -2.91
C LYS A 60 10.38 -11.08 -4.07
N LYS A 61 11.41 -11.67 -4.68
CA LYS A 61 11.93 -11.19 -5.97
C LYS A 61 10.79 -11.17 -7.00
N HIS A 62 10.62 -10.05 -7.70
CA HIS A 62 9.51 -9.81 -8.65
C HIS A 62 8.11 -9.78 -8.02
N GLY A 63 7.99 -9.70 -6.70
CA GLY A 63 6.72 -9.45 -6.04
C GLY A 63 6.21 -8.03 -6.30
N MET A 64 4.94 -7.80 -6.02
CA MET A 64 4.28 -6.51 -6.24
C MET A 64 3.78 -5.89 -4.94
N ILE A 65 3.82 -4.56 -4.88
CA ILE A 65 3.16 -3.76 -3.85
C ILE A 65 2.07 -2.94 -4.56
N CYS A 66 0.82 -3.15 -4.17
CA CYS A 66 -0.33 -2.41 -4.70
C CYS A 66 -0.84 -1.47 -3.62
N ILE A 67 -0.96 -0.18 -3.94
CA ILE A 67 -1.39 0.86 -3.01
C ILE A 67 -2.61 1.53 -3.63
N THR A 68 -3.71 1.58 -2.88
CA THR A 68 -4.93 2.30 -3.28
C THR A 68 -4.97 3.64 -2.57
N LEU A 69 -5.22 4.72 -3.33
CA LEU A 69 -5.16 6.11 -2.89
C LEU A 69 -6.30 6.92 -3.50
N VAL A 70 -6.62 8.05 -2.86
CA VAL A 70 -7.41 9.11 -3.49
C VAL A 70 -6.57 9.80 -4.56
N GLU A 71 -7.23 10.24 -5.63
CA GLU A 71 -6.59 10.98 -6.71
C GLU A 71 -5.77 12.18 -6.18
N GLY A 72 -4.54 12.32 -6.69
CA GLY A 72 -3.61 13.38 -6.31
C GLY A 72 -2.78 13.09 -5.06
N GLN A 73 -3.15 12.13 -4.20
CA GLN A 73 -2.37 11.84 -2.99
C GLN A 73 -0.98 11.26 -3.31
N GLY A 74 -0.91 10.37 -4.30
CA GLY A 74 0.36 9.77 -4.72
C GLY A 74 1.39 10.81 -5.14
N GLU A 75 0.93 11.85 -5.85
CA GLU A 75 1.74 12.99 -6.27
C GLU A 75 2.11 13.88 -5.08
N ARG A 76 1.14 14.26 -4.23
CA ARG A 76 1.38 15.13 -3.06
C ARG A 76 2.37 14.53 -2.05
N TRP A 77 2.46 13.20 -2.00
CA TRP A 77 3.35 12.50 -1.07
C TRP A 77 4.67 12.06 -1.72
N ASP A 78 4.92 12.42 -2.98
CA ASP A 78 6.06 11.95 -3.78
C ASP A 78 6.21 10.42 -3.75
N LEU A 79 5.10 9.67 -3.78
CA LEU A 79 5.10 8.24 -3.44
C LEU A 79 6.05 7.42 -4.33
N VAL A 80 6.07 7.71 -5.63
CA VAL A 80 6.94 7.04 -6.59
C VAL A 80 8.41 7.29 -6.28
N GLU A 81 8.76 8.55 -6.01
CA GLU A 81 10.14 8.91 -5.64
C GLU A 81 10.56 8.23 -4.32
N GLN A 82 9.66 8.15 -3.33
CA GLN A 82 9.93 7.40 -2.09
C GLN A 82 10.16 5.91 -2.36
N ALA A 83 9.40 5.30 -3.28
CA ALA A 83 9.56 3.91 -3.65
C ALA A 83 10.90 3.65 -4.37
N GLU A 84 11.28 4.54 -5.29
CA GLU A 84 12.54 4.44 -6.06
C GLU A 84 13.78 4.49 -5.15
N ARG A 85 13.74 5.30 -4.09
CA ARG A 85 14.79 5.34 -3.05
C ARG A 85 15.01 3.99 -2.34
N HIS A 86 14.07 3.07 -2.45
CA HIS A 86 14.13 1.72 -1.88
C HIS A 86 14.28 0.62 -2.95
N GLY A 87 14.64 0.98 -4.19
CA GLY A 87 14.87 0.02 -5.28
C GLY A 87 13.60 -0.55 -5.90
N LEU A 88 12.45 0.08 -5.64
CA LEU A 88 11.19 -0.22 -6.32
C LEU A 88 11.05 0.68 -7.56
N TYR A 89 10.11 0.36 -8.44
CA TYR A 89 9.74 1.21 -9.55
C TYR A 89 8.23 1.16 -9.77
N LEU A 90 7.66 2.21 -10.37
CA LEU A 90 6.25 2.22 -10.70
C LEU A 90 5.99 1.28 -11.89
N ASN A 91 5.35 0.14 -11.63
CA ASN A 91 4.97 -0.80 -12.69
C ASN A 91 3.75 -0.31 -13.48
N LYS A 92 2.72 0.17 -12.78
CA LYS A 92 1.46 0.62 -13.38
C LYS A 92 0.69 1.54 -12.43
N LYS A 93 -0.04 2.50 -12.98
CA LYS A 93 -1.05 3.30 -12.27
C LYS A 93 -2.39 3.10 -12.97
N ASP A 94 -3.35 2.54 -12.25
CA ASP A 94 -4.69 2.26 -12.76
C ASP A 94 -5.73 3.11 -12.03
N PRO A 95 -6.81 3.54 -12.71
CA PRO A 95 -7.99 4.04 -12.01
C PRO A 95 -8.58 2.92 -11.16
N PHE A 96 -8.94 3.23 -9.90
CA PHE A 96 -9.44 2.23 -8.96
C PHE A 96 -10.85 1.71 -9.32
N PHE A 97 -11.66 2.54 -9.98
CA PHE A 97 -13.00 2.19 -10.46
C PHE A 97 -13.25 2.75 -11.87
N GLY A 98 -13.84 1.95 -12.75
CA GLY A 98 -14.69 2.46 -13.82
C GLY A 98 -16.05 2.88 -13.26
N ALA A 99 -16.65 3.94 -13.81
CA ALA A 99 -17.92 4.50 -13.32
C ALA A 99 -19.08 3.47 -13.28
N THR A 100 -18.94 2.35 -13.99
CA THR A 100 -19.93 1.29 -14.11
C THR A 100 -19.66 0.06 -13.24
N ASP A 101 -18.47 -0.05 -12.63
CA ASP A 101 -18.05 -1.28 -11.95
C ASP A 101 -18.83 -1.50 -10.64
N TRP A 102 -19.32 -0.41 -10.04
CA TRP A 102 -20.11 -0.42 -8.81
C TRP A 102 -21.28 0.55 -8.90
N PRO A 103 -22.38 0.17 -9.59
CA PRO A 103 -23.55 1.03 -9.75
C PRO A 103 -24.08 1.52 -8.39
N GLY A 104 -24.10 2.84 -8.20
CA GLY A 104 -24.58 3.48 -6.96
C GLY A 104 -23.47 3.86 -5.95
N PHE A 105 -22.22 3.46 -6.17
CA PHE A 105 -21.09 3.98 -5.39
C PHE A 105 -20.62 5.33 -5.96
N VAL A 106 -20.67 6.37 -5.13
CA VAL A 106 -20.22 7.73 -5.49
C VAL A 106 -19.03 8.07 -4.60
N CYS A 107 -17.83 8.19 -5.19
CA CYS A 107 -16.71 8.86 -4.54
C CYS A 107 -17.12 10.32 -4.33
N LYS A 108 -17.26 10.74 -3.06
CA LYS A 108 -17.50 12.14 -2.70
C LYS A 108 -16.19 12.87 -2.51
#